data_AF-A0A3E2U4I1-F1
#
_entry.id   AF-A0A3E2U4I1-F1
#
_cell.length_a   1.000
_cell.length_b   1.000
_cell.length_c   1.000
_cell.angle_alpha   90.00
_cell.angle_beta   90.00
_cell.angle_gamma   90.00
#
_symmetry.space_group_name_H-M   'P 1'
#
loop_
_entity.id
_entity.type
_entity.pdbx_description
1 polymer ?
#
loop_
_entity_poly.entity_id
_entity_poly.type
_entity_poly.pdbx_seq_one_letter_code
_entity_poly.pdbx_strand_id
1 'polypeptide(L)'
;MIKLVRLDYRLLHGQVVFSWTGHVGAQRIIVVDDDAANDEMKKSALLLSKPAGVRVNIFTVDKAIAKMPKVEQLDEKIMMIFGNTAALLKFCQAYSTSICLMMEMQWVNSGSFHSGEFFHGPFEIVDKDVPFILLMNDGKTRPVDARALTFLHRFDALTTVVDAKDYGLGNAVDSSVITYFNPLMHTAVFRVYAEELSYVRQHPLTLRRYMWKLEY
;
A
#
# COMPACT_ATOMS: atom_id res chain seq x y z
N MET A 1 -7.00 -15.85 -0.15
CA MET A 1 -5.66 -15.65 -0.76
C MET A 1 -5.73 -14.94 -2.12
N ILE A 2 -4.91 -13.90 -2.33
CA ILE A 2 -4.81 -13.18 -3.63
C ILE A 2 -4.12 -14.07 -4.67
N LYS A 3 -4.74 -14.23 -5.84
CA LYS A 3 -4.23 -15.05 -6.96
C LYS A 3 -3.72 -14.24 -8.14
N LEU A 4 -4.20 -12.99 -8.30
CA LEU A 4 -3.77 -12.11 -9.38
C LEU A 4 -3.88 -10.65 -8.95
N VAL A 5 -2.84 -9.88 -9.26
CA VAL A 5 -2.87 -8.41 -9.25
C VAL A 5 -2.74 -7.95 -10.69
N ARG A 6 -3.68 -7.13 -11.14
CA ARG A 6 -3.74 -6.63 -12.51
C ARG A 6 -3.81 -5.12 -12.53
N LEU A 7 -3.01 -4.49 -13.39
CA LEU A 7 -3.17 -3.09 -13.76
C LEU A 7 -4.02 -3.02 -15.02
N ASP A 8 -5.21 -2.42 -14.94
CA ASP A 8 -6.11 -2.25 -16.09
C ASP A 8 -6.94 -0.99 -15.91
N TYR A 9 -6.68 0.02 -16.73
CA TYR A 9 -7.36 1.32 -16.69
C TYR A 9 -8.85 1.25 -17.04
N ARG A 10 -9.30 0.15 -17.64
CA ARG A 10 -10.73 -0.11 -17.92
C ARG A 10 -11.42 -0.83 -16.77
N LEU A 11 -10.68 -1.17 -15.70
CA LEU A 11 -11.20 -1.83 -14.50
C LEU A 11 -11.90 -3.16 -14.83
N LEU A 12 -13.22 -3.25 -14.59
CA LEU A 12 -14.06 -4.41 -14.92
C LEU A 12 -14.66 -4.23 -16.31
N HIS A 13 -14.21 -5.06 -17.26
CA HIS A 13 -14.74 -5.15 -18.62
C HIS A 13 -14.67 -6.59 -19.14
N GLY A 14 -15.19 -6.84 -20.34
CA GLY A 14 -15.37 -8.18 -20.90
C GLY A 14 -14.16 -9.12 -20.77
N GLN A 15 -12.93 -8.70 -21.12
CA GLN A 15 -11.78 -9.61 -21.01
C GLN A 15 -11.43 -9.95 -19.56
N VAL A 16 -11.54 -8.99 -18.65
CA VAL A 16 -11.29 -9.19 -17.21
C VAL A 16 -12.33 -10.14 -16.62
N VAL A 17 -13.59 -9.96 -17.01
CA VAL A 17 -14.74 -10.74 -16.53
C VAL A 17 -14.72 -12.16 -17.07
N PHE A 18 -14.50 -12.35 -18.37
CA PHE A 18 -14.63 -13.66 -19.01
C PHE A 18 -13.34 -14.49 -19.02
N SER A 19 -12.18 -13.86 -19.21
CA SER A 19 -10.92 -14.60 -19.35
C SER A 19 -10.23 -14.79 -18.01
N TRP A 20 -9.90 -13.70 -17.32
CA TRP A 20 -9.04 -13.74 -16.14
C TRP A 20 -9.74 -14.31 -14.91
N THR A 21 -10.99 -13.90 -14.67
CA THR A 21 -11.78 -14.37 -13.52
C THR A 21 -11.89 -15.90 -13.51
N GLY A 22 -12.20 -16.52 -14.66
CA GLY A 22 -12.27 -17.97 -14.80
C GLY A 22 -10.91 -18.65 -14.68
N HIS A 23 -9.89 -18.10 -15.34
CA HIS A 23 -8.53 -18.66 -15.33
C HIS A 23 -7.95 -18.78 -13.92
N VAL A 24 -8.14 -17.77 -13.07
CA VAL A 24 -7.64 -17.79 -11.68
C VAL A 24 -8.67 -18.33 -10.67
N GLY A 25 -9.88 -18.66 -11.14
CA GLY A 25 -11.00 -19.09 -10.30
C GLY A 25 -11.34 -18.07 -9.21
N ALA A 26 -11.34 -16.78 -9.55
CA ALA A 26 -11.55 -15.70 -8.58
C ALA A 26 -12.98 -15.75 -8.01
N GLN A 27 -13.09 -15.85 -6.69
CA GLN A 27 -14.34 -15.77 -5.92
C GLN A 27 -14.64 -14.33 -5.49
N ARG A 28 -13.60 -13.49 -5.40
CA ARG A 28 -13.71 -12.05 -5.15
C ARG A 28 -12.82 -11.24 -6.09
N ILE A 29 -13.36 -10.13 -6.57
CA ILE A 29 -12.62 -9.09 -7.28
C ILE A 29 -12.61 -7.83 -6.43
N ILE A 30 -11.43 -7.27 -6.20
CA ILE A 30 -11.25 -5.98 -5.54
C ILE A 30 -10.71 -5.00 -6.58
N VAL A 31 -11.55 -4.06 -6.99
CA VAL A 31 -11.14 -2.93 -7.83
C VAL A 31 -10.63 -1.82 -6.93
N VAL A 32 -9.42 -1.35 -7.20
CA VAL A 32 -8.75 -0.29 -6.46
C VAL A 32 -8.55 0.89 -7.40
N ASP A 33 -9.44 1.88 -7.28
CA ASP A 33 -9.45 3.08 -8.11
C ASP A 33 -10.26 4.18 -7.39
N ASP A 34 -9.60 5.31 -7.12
CA ASP A 34 -10.20 6.39 -6.31
C ASP A 34 -11.39 7.06 -7.03
N ASP A 35 -11.30 7.22 -8.35
CA ASP A 35 -12.36 7.84 -9.15
C ASP A 35 -13.60 6.95 -9.16
N ALA A 36 -13.45 5.66 -9.44
CA ALA A 36 -14.55 4.71 -9.41
C ALA A 36 -15.09 4.51 -7.99
N ALA A 37 -14.25 4.58 -6.95
CA ALA A 37 -14.69 4.39 -5.57
C ALA A 37 -15.43 5.59 -4.97
N ASN A 38 -15.29 6.78 -5.54
CA ASN A 38 -15.97 7.99 -5.07
C ASN A 38 -17.17 8.42 -5.95
N ASP A 39 -17.40 7.75 -7.08
CA ASP A 39 -18.48 8.05 -8.02
C ASP A 39 -19.51 6.89 -8.08
N GLU A 40 -20.73 7.14 -7.61
CA GLU A 40 -21.80 6.13 -7.56
C GLU A 40 -22.26 5.66 -8.94
N MET A 41 -22.19 6.52 -9.96
CA MET A 41 -22.52 6.13 -11.32
C MET A 41 -21.46 5.18 -11.87
N LYS A 42 -20.17 5.46 -11.66
CA LYS A 42 -19.07 4.58 -12.06
C LYS A 42 -19.11 3.24 -11.32
N LYS A 43 -19.37 3.24 -10.00
CA LYS A 43 -19.57 1.97 -9.25
C LYS A 43 -20.69 1.14 -9.85
N SER A 44 -21.85 1.76 -10.07
CA SER A 44 -23.02 1.08 -10.60
C SER A 44 -22.72 0.48 -11.97
N ALA A 45 -22.06 1.23 -12.86
CA ALA A 45 -21.65 0.76 -14.18
C ALA A 45 -20.67 -0.42 -14.11
N LEU A 46 -19.67 -0.37 -13.22
CA LEU A 46 -18.72 -1.49 -13.04
C LEU A 46 -19.41 -2.74 -12.48
N LEU A 47 -20.40 -2.56 -11.61
CA LEU A 47 -21.17 -3.67 -11.03
C LEU A 47 -22.11 -4.34 -12.04
N LEU A 48 -22.50 -3.66 -13.13
CA LEU A 48 -23.21 -4.31 -14.24
C LEU A 48 -22.33 -5.37 -14.95
N SER A 49 -21.01 -5.17 -14.92
CA SER A 49 -20.03 -6.11 -15.48
C SER A 49 -19.60 -7.19 -14.47
N LYS A 50 -20.26 -7.29 -13.31
CA LYS A 50 -19.93 -8.27 -12.28
C LYS A 50 -20.10 -9.71 -12.80
N PRO A 51 -19.05 -10.55 -12.74
CA PRO A 51 -19.18 -11.97 -13.09
C PRO A 51 -20.15 -12.69 -12.14
N ALA A 52 -20.92 -13.65 -12.66
CA ALA A 52 -21.86 -14.44 -11.87
C ALA A 52 -21.12 -15.23 -10.78
N GLY A 53 -21.66 -15.24 -9.55
CA GLY A 53 -21.07 -15.95 -8.41
C GLY A 53 -19.83 -15.30 -7.79
N VAL A 54 -19.33 -14.18 -8.34
CA VAL A 54 -18.12 -13.49 -7.86
C VAL A 54 -18.49 -12.24 -7.09
N ARG A 55 -17.91 -12.04 -5.90
CA ARG A 55 -18.11 -10.81 -5.11
C ARG A 55 -17.23 -9.70 -5.68
N VAL A 56 -17.76 -8.49 -5.83
CA VAL A 56 -16.99 -7.33 -6.31
C VAL A 56 -16.99 -6.26 -5.23
N ASN A 57 -15.81 -5.77 -4.88
CA ASN A 57 -15.61 -4.59 -4.05
C ASN A 57 -14.85 -3.53 -4.84
N ILE A 58 -15.24 -2.28 -4.66
CA ILE A 58 -14.58 -1.12 -5.26
C ILE A 58 -14.13 -0.24 -4.12
N PHE A 59 -12.82 -0.02 -4.01
CA PHE A 59 -12.18 0.72 -2.94
C PHE A 59 -11.30 1.83 -3.50
N THR A 60 -11.18 2.91 -2.74
CA THR A 60 -10.04 3.82 -2.89
C THR A 60 -8.75 3.07 -2.54
N VAL A 61 -7.61 3.56 -3.01
CA VAL A 61 -6.29 2.99 -2.68
C VAL A 61 -6.10 2.92 -1.17
N ASP A 62 -6.48 3.98 -0.48
CA ASP A 62 -6.31 4.13 0.96
C ASP A 62 -7.16 3.11 1.73
N LYS A 63 -8.42 2.92 1.29
CA LYS A 63 -9.31 1.92 1.86
C LYS A 63 -8.86 0.50 1.55
N ALA A 64 -8.27 0.26 0.38
CA ALA A 64 -7.71 -1.05 0.03
C ALA A 64 -6.55 -1.41 0.97
N ILE A 65 -5.59 -0.50 1.19
CA ILE A 65 -4.48 -0.70 2.14
C ILE A 65 -5.02 -1.00 3.54
N ALA A 66 -5.95 -0.18 4.05
CA ALA A 66 -6.51 -0.35 5.38
C ALA A 66 -7.29 -1.67 5.58
N LYS A 67 -7.90 -2.20 4.51
CA LYS A 67 -8.65 -3.46 4.56
C LYS A 67 -7.78 -4.69 4.35
N MET A 68 -6.51 -4.55 3.97
CA MET A 68 -5.66 -5.71 3.66
C MET A 68 -5.56 -6.76 4.75
N PRO A 69 -5.37 -6.42 6.05
CA PRO A 69 -5.34 -7.43 7.11
C PRO A 69 -6.60 -8.30 7.14
N LYS A 70 -7.76 -7.72 6.84
CA LYS A 70 -9.03 -8.46 6.75
C LYS A 70 -9.13 -9.27 5.46
N VAL A 71 -8.65 -8.71 4.34
CA VAL A 71 -8.65 -9.39 3.03
C VAL A 71 -7.80 -10.67 3.06
N GLU A 72 -6.70 -10.66 3.80
CA GLU A 72 -5.81 -11.81 3.94
C GLU A 72 -6.40 -12.97 4.74
N GLN A 73 -7.29 -12.66 5.69
CA GLN A 73 -8.03 -13.65 6.47
C GLN A 73 -9.19 -14.28 5.70
N LEU A 74 -9.51 -13.80 4.48
CA LEU A 74 -10.57 -14.38 3.67
C LEU A 74 -10.11 -15.68 3.01
N ASP A 75 -10.89 -16.74 3.26
CA ASP A 75 -10.79 -18.02 2.55
C ASP A 75 -11.48 -17.95 1.16
N GLU A 76 -11.03 -17.00 0.35
CA GLU A 76 -11.51 -16.79 -1.01
C GLU A 76 -10.32 -16.58 -1.96
N LYS A 77 -10.44 -17.01 -3.21
CA LYS A 77 -9.49 -16.66 -4.28
C LYS A 77 -9.77 -15.23 -4.75
N ILE A 78 -8.82 -14.33 -4.57
CA ILE A 78 -9.02 -12.89 -4.79
C ILE A 78 -8.22 -12.41 -6.00
N MET A 79 -8.87 -11.67 -6.89
CA MET A 79 -8.22 -10.90 -7.96
C MET A 79 -8.29 -9.42 -7.62
N MET A 80 -7.17 -8.71 -7.66
CA MET A 80 -7.12 -7.26 -7.47
C MET A 80 -6.88 -6.57 -8.80
N ILE A 81 -7.62 -5.50 -9.07
CA ILE A 81 -7.50 -4.71 -10.30
C ILE A 81 -7.24 -3.26 -9.90
N PHE A 82 -6.14 -2.69 -10.37
CA PHE A 82 -5.78 -1.30 -10.15
C PHE A 82 -6.05 -0.48 -11.41
N GLY A 83 -6.69 0.67 -11.25
CA GLY A 83 -7.05 1.54 -12.37
C GLY A 83 -5.90 2.33 -12.98
N ASN A 84 -4.81 2.50 -12.24
CA ASN A 84 -3.66 3.25 -12.70
C ASN A 84 -2.38 2.85 -11.95
N THR A 85 -1.24 3.19 -12.52
CA THR A 85 0.09 2.86 -11.98
C THR A 85 0.31 3.52 -10.61
N ALA A 86 -0.21 4.73 -10.40
CA ALA A 86 -0.07 5.46 -9.15
C ALA A 86 -0.73 4.72 -7.97
N ALA A 87 -1.95 4.24 -8.19
CA ALA A 87 -2.73 3.47 -7.24
C ALA A 87 -2.04 2.17 -6.86
N LEU A 88 -1.60 1.40 -7.86
CA LEU A 88 -0.87 0.15 -7.65
C LEU A 88 0.43 0.38 -6.87
N LEU A 89 1.19 1.40 -7.28
CA LEU A 89 2.45 1.73 -6.67
C LEU A 89 2.29 2.16 -5.21
N LYS A 90 1.37 3.09 -4.93
CA LYS A 90 1.04 3.52 -3.56
C LYS A 90 0.65 2.34 -2.66
N PHE A 91 -0.18 1.43 -3.18
CA PHE A 91 -0.58 0.21 -2.48
C PHE A 91 0.61 -0.70 -2.17
N CYS A 92 1.44 -1.00 -3.17
CA CYS A 92 2.59 -1.87 -3.02
C CYS A 92 3.59 -1.35 -1.97
N GLN A 93 3.74 -0.04 -1.82
CA GLN A 93 4.77 0.53 -0.97
C GLN A 93 4.43 0.61 0.50
N ALA A 94 3.23 1.10 0.79
CA ALA A 94 2.70 1.11 2.14
C ALA A 94 2.69 -0.32 2.69
N TYR A 95 2.30 -1.29 1.85
CA TYR A 95 2.19 -2.68 2.24
C TYR A 95 3.56 -3.38 2.32
N SER A 96 4.40 -3.29 1.27
CA SER A 96 5.66 -4.04 1.17
C SER A 96 6.68 -3.66 2.24
N THR A 97 6.77 -2.39 2.63
CA THR A 97 7.75 -1.96 3.63
C THR A 97 7.51 -2.63 4.99
N SER A 98 6.25 -2.61 5.44
CA SER A 98 5.86 -3.20 6.72
C SER A 98 5.99 -4.72 6.69
N ILE A 99 5.41 -5.39 5.68
CA ILE A 99 5.32 -6.85 5.70
C ILE A 99 6.59 -7.54 5.23
N CYS A 100 7.28 -7.02 4.20
CA CYS A 100 8.41 -7.69 3.59
C CYS A 100 9.68 -7.34 4.37
N LEU A 101 9.98 -6.05 4.52
CA LEU A 101 11.24 -5.65 5.13
C LEU A 101 11.20 -5.81 6.65
N MET A 102 10.17 -5.29 7.31
CA MET A 102 10.11 -5.35 8.78
C MET A 102 9.66 -6.71 9.30
N MET A 103 8.48 -7.20 8.89
CA MET A 103 7.94 -8.43 9.47
C MET A 103 8.64 -9.69 8.94
N GLU A 104 8.78 -9.85 7.62
CA GLU A 104 9.36 -11.06 7.00
C GLU A 104 10.88 -11.13 7.14
N MET A 105 11.59 -10.06 6.77
CA MET A 105 13.07 -10.05 6.66
C MET A 105 13.78 -9.64 7.94
N GLN A 106 13.12 -8.92 8.85
CA GLN A 106 13.73 -8.43 10.10
C GLN A 106 13.05 -8.97 11.35
N TRP A 107 11.90 -9.64 11.23
CA TRP A 107 11.08 -10.13 12.35
C TRP A 107 10.78 -9.03 13.36
N VAL A 108 10.47 -7.84 12.86
CA VAL A 108 10.02 -6.67 13.63
C VAL A 108 8.52 -6.53 13.42
N ASN A 109 7.77 -6.41 14.52
CA ASN A 109 6.34 -6.11 14.46
C ASN A 109 6.16 -4.74 13.80
N SER A 110 5.33 -4.67 12.77
CA SER A 110 5.14 -3.46 11.99
C SER A 110 3.70 -3.37 11.50
N GLY A 111 3.20 -2.14 11.39
CA GLY A 111 1.95 -1.81 10.75
C GLY A 111 2.15 -0.67 9.75
N SER A 112 1.30 -0.62 8.73
CA SER A 112 1.29 0.47 7.74
C SER A 112 0.01 1.29 7.91
N PHE A 113 0.17 2.58 8.18
CA PHE A 113 -0.94 3.52 8.32
C PHE A 113 -0.84 4.60 7.24
N HIS A 114 -1.96 4.91 6.61
CA HIS A 114 -2.04 6.07 5.73
C HIS A 114 -2.15 7.35 6.56
N SER A 115 -1.42 8.42 6.18
CA SER A 115 -1.36 9.68 6.92
C SER A 115 -2.73 10.36 7.15
N GLY A 116 -3.67 10.16 6.22
CA GLY A 116 -5.05 10.65 6.33
C GLY A 116 -5.88 9.83 7.32
N GLU A 117 -5.81 8.49 7.23
CA GLU A 117 -6.52 7.59 8.15
C GLU A 117 -5.91 7.56 9.56
N PHE A 118 -4.65 7.98 9.69
CA PHE A 118 -3.92 8.02 10.96
C PHE A 118 -4.73 8.71 12.07
N PHE A 119 -5.42 9.81 11.75
CA PHE A 119 -6.22 10.60 12.68
C PHE A 119 -7.61 10.02 12.99
N HIS A 120 -7.91 8.82 12.49
CA HIS A 120 -9.21 8.16 12.66
C HIS A 120 -9.11 6.88 13.49
N GLY A 121 -8.15 6.83 14.42
CA GLY A 121 -7.95 5.73 15.36
C GLY A 121 -6.46 5.42 15.61
N PRO A 122 -5.65 5.17 14.57
CA PRO A 122 -4.25 4.78 14.75
C PRO A 122 -3.40 5.76 15.57
N PHE A 123 -3.66 7.06 15.51
CA PHE A 123 -2.90 8.05 16.27
C PHE A 123 -2.96 7.87 17.80
N GLU A 124 -3.93 7.12 18.33
CA GLU A 124 -4.03 6.81 19.76
C GLU A 124 -2.87 5.94 20.29
N ILE A 125 -2.14 5.24 19.40
CA ILE A 125 -0.96 4.45 19.81
C ILE A 125 0.34 5.27 19.88
N VAL A 126 0.28 6.57 19.59
CA VAL A 126 1.46 7.43 19.58
C VAL A 126 1.92 7.68 21.01
N ASP A 127 3.19 7.38 21.26
CA ASP A 127 3.86 7.65 22.52
C ASP A 127 5.37 7.86 22.24
N LYS A 128 6.08 8.42 23.22
CA LYS A 128 7.49 8.82 23.13
C LYS A 128 8.45 7.68 22.82
N ASP A 129 8.05 6.44 23.11
CA ASP A 129 8.88 5.24 22.90
C ASP A 129 8.39 4.38 21.72
N VAL A 130 7.35 4.83 20.98
CA VAL A 130 6.79 4.11 19.84
C VAL A 130 7.43 4.63 18.54
N PRO A 131 8.11 3.76 17.76
CA PRO A 131 8.78 4.17 16.53
C PRO A 131 7.80 4.35 15.37
N PHE A 132 7.93 5.48 14.68
CA PHE A 132 7.24 5.78 13.43
C PHE A 132 8.25 6.08 12.32
N ILE A 133 7.98 5.54 11.15
CA ILE A 133 8.67 5.90 9.90
C ILE A 133 7.64 6.62 9.04
N LEU A 134 7.85 7.91 8.80
CA LEU A 134 6.97 8.72 7.96
C LEU A 134 7.61 8.93 6.58
N LEU A 135 6.97 8.37 5.56
CA LEU A 135 7.34 8.57 4.15
C LEU A 135 6.58 9.79 3.60
N MET A 136 7.22 10.97 3.61
CA MET A 136 6.57 12.20 3.18
C MET A 136 6.66 12.39 1.67
N ASN A 137 5.52 12.67 1.04
CA ASN A 137 5.42 12.94 -0.38
C ASN A 137 5.70 14.42 -0.72
N ASP A 138 6.15 14.66 -1.94
CA ASP A 138 5.98 15.94 -2.64
C ASP A 138 4.70 15.96 -3.48
N GLY A 139 4.12 17.13 -3.68
CA GLY A 139 2.87 17.32 -4.41
C GLY A 139 1.62 17.43 -3.52
N LYS A 140 0.46 17.08 -4.09
CA LYS A 140 -0.86 17.47 -3.55
C LYS A 140 -1.21 16.85 -2.19
N THR A 141 -0.67 15.69 -1.87
CA THR A 141 -0.97 14.99 -0.61
C THR A 141 -0.05 15.39 0.54
N ARG A 142 1.01 16.17 0.28
CA ARG A 142 1.98 16.60 1.29
C ARG A 142 1.38 17.27 2.53
N PRO A 143 0.32 18.10 2.45
CA PRO A 143 -0.29 18.68 3.64
C PRO A 143 -0.82 17.63 4.64
N VAL A 144 -1.25 16.47 4.14
CA VAL A 144 -1.73 15.36 4.97
C VAL A 144 -0.55 14.71 5.72
N ASP A 145 0.57 14.48 5.03
CA ASP A 145 1.80 13.95 5.64
C ASP A 145 2.37 14.94 6.67
N ALA A 146 2.39 16.23 6.35
CA ALA A 146 2.86 17.28 7.26
C ALA A 146 2.01 17.40 8.53
N ARG A 147 0.70 17.19 8.41
CA ARG A 147 -0.21 17.11 9.57
C ARG A 147 0.17 15.93 10.48
N ALA A 148 0.41 14.75 9.91
CA ALA A 148 0.88 13.57 10.65
C ALA A 148 2.22 13.84 11.36
N LEU A 149 3.19 14.42 10.64
CA LEU A 149 4.50 14.77 11.22
C LEU A 149 4.37 15.73 12.41
N THR A 150 3.58 16.78 12.24
CA THR A 150 3.34 17.78 13.30
C THR A 150 2.75 17.13 14.55
N PHE A 151 1.86 16.14 14.38
CA PHE A 151 1.30 15.39 15.48
C PHE A 151 2.35 14.51 16.15
N LEU A 152 3.12 13.72 15.39
CA LEU A 152 4.18 12.86 15.93
C LEU A 152 5.20 13.64 16.75
N HIS A 153 5.63 14.81 16.24
CA HIS A 153 6.55 15.71 16.93
C HIS A 153 5.96 16.32 18.20
N ARG A 154 4.65 16.62 18.22
CA ARG A 154 3.98 17.18 19.40
C ARG A 154 4.06 16.25 20.61
N PHE A 155 4.10 14.95 20.37
CA PHE A 155 4.12 13.92 21.41
C PHE A 155 5.51 13.27 21.56
N ASP A 156 6.56 13.90 21.02
CA ASP A 156 7.94 13.43 21.10
C ASP A 156 8.13 11.96 20.68
N ALA A 157 7.32 11.49 19.73
CA ALA A 157 7.40 10.12 19.24
C ALA A 157 8.73 9.87 18.52
N LEU A 158 9.27 8.64 18.61
CA LEU A 158 10.49 8.24 17.90
C LEU A 158 10.26 8.23 16.38
N THR A 159 10.45 9.38 15.74
CA THR A 159 10.06 9.58 14.35
C THR A 159 11.27 9.65 13.43
N THR A 160 11.32 8.75 12.45
CA THR A 160 12.22 8.82 11.31
C THR A 160 11.44 9.31 10.10
N VAL A 161 11.92 10.36 9.43
CA VAL A 161 11.27 10.95 8.26
C VAL A 161 12.09 10.65 7.01
N VAL A 162 11.43 10.17 5.96
CA VAL A 162 11.98 10.10 4.60
C VAL A 162 11.17 11.03 3.72
N ASP A 163 11.68 12.25 3.50
CA ASP A 163 11.00 13.28 2.74
C ASP A 163 11.48 13.32 1.29
N ALA A 164 10.55 13.21 0.34
CA ALA A 164 10.87 13.31 -1.08
C ALA A 164 11.54 14.61 -1.51
N LYS A 165 11.32 15.71 -0.78
CA LYS A 165 11.98 16.97 -1.06
C LYS A 165 13.48 16.94 -0.74
N ASP A 166 13.89 16.18 0.27
CA ASP A 166 15.30 16.08 0.68
C ASP A 166 16.16 15.37 -0.37
N TYR A 167 15.54 14.51 -1.19
CA TYR A 167 16.19 13.77 -2.26
C TYR A 167 16.08 14.46 -3.63
N GLY A 168 15.68 15.73 -3.67
CA GLY A 168 15.70 16.55 -4.87
C GLY A 168 14.77 16.08 -5.99
N LEU A 169 13.68 15.36 -5.65
CA LEU A 169 12.79 14.78 -6.65
C LEU A 169 12.21 15.84 -7.61
N GLY A 170 11.91 17.03 -7.08
CA GLY A 170 11.41 18.17 -7.88
C GLY A 170 12.42 18.78 -8.84
N ASN A 171 13.71 18.43 -8.73
CA ASN A 171 14.73 18.83 -9.71
C ASN A 171 14.79 17.86 -10.91
N ALA A 172 14.30 16.64 -10.73
CA ALA A 172 14.36 15.58 -11.74
C ALA A 172 13.04 15.39 -12.51
N VAL A 173 11.92 15.82 -11.93
CA VAL A 173 10.58 15.53 -12.43
C VAL A 173 9.69 16.77 -12.33
N ASP A 174 8.91 17.03 -13.37
CA ASP A 174 7.97 18.15 -13.38
C ASP A 174 6.90 18.03 -12.28
N SER A 175 6.56 19.16 -11.65
CA SER A 175 5.60 19.23 -10.54
C SER A 175 4.21 18.65 -10.87
N SER A 176 3.81 18.64 -12.14
CA SER A 176 2.53 18.06 -12.59
C SER A 176 2.47 16.54 -12.44
N VAL A 177 3.63 15.86 -12.43
CA VAL A 177 3.74 14.40 -12.38
C VAL A 177 4.57 13.90 -11.20
N ILE A 178 5.18 14.78 -10.41
CA ILE A 178 6.05 14.45 -9.27
C ILE A 178 5.42 13.46 -8.28
N THR A 179 4.10 13.51 -8.12
CA THR A 179 3.36 12.64 -7.19
C THR A 179 3.57 11.15 -7.52
N TYR A 180 3.75 10.81 -8.80
CA TYR A 180 3.94 9.44 -9.26
C TYR A 180 5.34 8.89 -8.96
N PHE A 181 6.29 9.76 -8.63
CA PHE A 181 7.69 9.38 -8.43
C PHE A 181 8.11 9.36 -6.95
N ASN A 182 7.37 10.02 -6.04
CA ASN A 182 7.66 9.91 -4.59
C ASN A 182 7.81 8.46 -4.16
N PRO A 183 6.87 7.58 -4.54
CA PRO A 183 7.08 6.17 -4.45
C PRO A 183 8.49 5.65 -4.77
N LEU A 184 8.92 5.77 -6.02
CA LEU A 184 10.14 5.11 -6.50
C LEU A 184 11.35 5.57 -5.68
N MET A 185 11.36 6.85 -5.33
CA MET A 185 12.36 7.43 -4.43
C MET A 185 12.27 6.81 -3.03
N HIS A 186 11.08 6.75 -2.40
CA HIS A 186 10.91 6.17 -1.07
C HIS A 186 11.39 4.72 -1.03
N THR A 187 11.03 3.89 -2.02
CA THR A 187 11.48 2.50 -2.08
C THR A 187 12.99 2.40 -2.21
N ALA A 188 13.61 3.23 -3.05
CA ALA A 188 15.06 3.22 -3.24
C ALA A 188 15.80 3.61 -1.94
N VAL A 189 15.37 4.70 -1.30
CA VAL A 189 15.95 5.16 -0.03
C VAL A 189 15.72 4.13 1.07
N PHE A 190 14.50 3.61 1.19
CA PHE A 190 14.17 2.68 2.25
C PHE A 190 14.89 1.34 2.12
N ARG A 191 15.27 0.95 0.89
CA ARG A 191 16.14 -0.21 0.71
C ARG A 191 17.49 -0.02 1.40
N VAL A 192 18.09 1.18 1.31
CA VAL A 192 19.35 1.50 2.01
C VAL A 192 19.15 1.38 3.53
N TYR A 193 18.06 1.94 4.06
CA TYR A 193 17.73 1.80 5.48
C TYR A 193 17.60 0.34 5.91
N ALA A 194 16.97 -0.51 5.10
CA ALA A 194 16.80 -1.92 5.40
C ALA A 194 18.13 -2.68 5.41
N GLU A 195 19.07 -2.36 4.51
CA GLU A 195 20.41 -2.94 4.51
C GLU A 195 21.19 -2.54 5.77
N GLU A 196 21.17 -1.24 6.13
CA GLU A 196 21.83 -0.74 7.35
C GLU A 196 21.21 -1.31 8.61
N LEU A 197 19.88 -1.42 8.67
CA LEU A 197 19.18 -2.06 9.80
C LEU A 197 19.57 -3.54 9.92
N SER A 198 19.64 -4.26 8.80
CA SER A 198 20.11 -5.64 8.74
C SER A 198 21.54 -5.77 9.26
N TYR A 199 22.42 -4.85 8.88
CA TYR A 199 23.80 -4.80 9.39
C TYR A 199 23.84 -4.55 10.90
N VAL A 200 23.19 -3.49 11.40
CA VAL A 200 23.20 -3.14 12.83
C VAL A 200 22.59 -4.24 13.70
N ARG A 201 21.51 -4.88 13.23
CA ARG A 201 20.84 -5.97 13.96
C ARG A 201 21.51 -7.33 13.79
N GLN A 202 22.55 -7.42 12.95
CA GLN A 202 23.20 -8.68 12.57
C GLN A 202 22.15 -9.72 12.11
N HIS A 203 21.15 -9.25 11.36
CA HIS A 203 20.01 -10.04 10.91
C HIS A 203 19.88 -9.90 9.39
N PRO A 204 20.51 -10.79 8.60
CA PRO A 204 20.53 -10.68 7.14
C PRO A 204 19.11 -10.65 6.55
N LEU A 205 18.87 -9.80 5.55
CA LEU A 205 17.57 -9.70 4.86
C LEU A 205 17.14 -11.01 4.17
N THR A 206 18.06 -11.96 3.95
CA THR A 206 17.76 -13.29 3.39
C THR A 206 17.29 -14.30 4.45
N LEU A 207 17.38 -13.97 5.73
CA LEU A 207 17.06 -14.89 6.81
C LEU A 207 15.55 -15.16 6.87
N ARG A 208 15.18 -16.45 6.87
CA ARG A 208 13.80 -16.93 7.04
C ARG A 208 13.76 -18.04 8.07
N ARG A 209 12.67 -18.14 8.83
CA ARG A 209 12.40 -19.29 9.73
C ARG A 209 11.33 -20.25 9.21
N TYR A 210 10.41 -19.77 8.36
CA TYR A 210 9.29 -20.56 7.84
C TYR A 210 9.30 -20.65 6.32
N MET A 211 9.30 -19.50 5.62
CA MET A 211 9.32 -19.43 4.17
C MET A 211 10.49 -20.23 3.59
N TRP A 212 10.18 -21.17 2.68
CA TRP A 212 11.10 -22.12 2.04
C TRP A 212 11.79 -23.13 2.98
N LYS A 213 11.37 -23.21 4.25
CA LYS A 213 11.91 -24.16 5.24
C LYS A 213 10.89 -25.19 5.71
N LEU A 214 9.61 -24.83 5.71
CA LEU A 214 8.49 -25.67 6.16
C LEU A 214 7.36 -25.65 5.11
N GLU A 215 6.54 -26.70 5.10
CA GLU A 215 5.25 -26.71 4.41
C GLU A 215 4.16 -26.06 5.28
N TYR A 216 3.30 -25.24 4.68
CA TYR A 216 2.20 -24.53 5.33
C TYR A 216 1.09 -24.17 4.34
#